data_AF-G2XQH4-F1
#
_entry.id   AF-G2XQH4-F1
#
_cell.length_a   1.000
_cell.length_b   1.000
_cell.length_c   1.000
_cell.angle_alpha   90.00
_cell.angle_beta   90.00
_cell.angle_gamma   90.00
#
_symmetry.space_group_name_H-M   'P 1'
#
loop_
_entity.id
_entity.type
_entity.pdbx_description
1 polymer ?
#
loop_
_entity_poly.entity_id
_entity_poly.type
_entity_poly.pdbx_seq_one_letter_code
_entity_poly.pdbx_strand_id
1 'polypeptide(L)'
;MFTFSDWADKIKENFERCYYVPLDAKDDSKYDVNTPIVNRRGIYKDLYKSGKEYEDYQLRSNFPIAMTVAPDLFDDAHALNALFLADKVLRGPTGMATLDPADLNYRPYYINSEDSEDFSTSKGRNYHQGPEWLWPTGFFLRALLKFDLKRRKTPAAKTEAFQQITRRLAGCKEAIVSSDWAGLTELTQKDGAYCPDSSPTQAWSAGCLIDLYHDAAQYDVSQLSK
;
A
#
# COMPACT_ATOMS: atom_id res chain seq x y z
N MET A 1 -27.74 9.07 -23.27
CA MET A 1 -27.46 9.52 -21.89
C MET A 1 -26.66 8.43 -21.22
N PHE A 2 -25.57 8.76 -20.55
CA PHE A 2 -24.69 7.78 -19.93
C PHE A 2 -25.14 7.56 -18.48
N THR A 3 -25.47 6.34 -18.09
CA THR A 3 -25.97 6.03 -16.74
C THR A 3 -24.81 5.75 -15.76
N PHE A 4 -25.11 5.73 -14.46
CA PHE A 4 -24.13 5.30 -13.46
C PHE A 4 -23.73 3.83 -13.61
N SER A 5 -24.63 2.96 -14.10
CA SER A 5 -24.30 1.56 -14.40
C SER A 5 -23.32 1.48 -15.56
N ASP A 6 -23.60 2.17 -16.66
CA ASP A 6 -22.70 2.20 -17.82
C ASP A 6 -21.31 2.70 -17.43
N TRP A 7 -21.25 3.65 -16.49
CA TRP A 7 -19.98 4.17 -15.99
C TRP A 7 -19.22 3.15 -15.15
N ALA A 8 -19.89 2.49 -14.20
CA ALA A 8 -19.29 1.45 -13.37
C ALA A 8 -18.76 0.29 -14.23
N ASP A 9 -19.54 -0.13 -15.22
CA ASP A 9 -19.15 -1.17 -16.17
C ASP A 9 -17.92 -0.76 -16.98
N LYS A 10 -17.88 0.49 -17.48
CA LYS A 10 -16.68 1.01 -18.16
C LYS A 10 -15.43 0.99 -17.27
N ILE A 11 -15.56 1.34 -16.00
CA ILE A 11 -14.43 1.28 -15.07
C ILE A 11 -13.99 -0.18 -14.91
N LYS A 12 -14.93 -1.08 -14.63
CA LYS A 12 -14.63 -2.50 -14.41
C LYS A 12 -13.97 -3.17 -15.61
N GLU A 13 -14.43 -2.86 -16.82
CA GLU A 13 -13.88 -3.39 -18.08
C GLU A 13 -12.46 -2.90 -18.38
N ASN A 14 -12.07 -1.71 -17.88
CA ASN A 14 -10.84 -1.05 -18.30
C ASN A 14 -9.80 -0.87 -17.19
N PHE A 15 -10.19 -0.95 -15.92
CA PHE A 15 -9.30 -0.66 -14.79
C PHE A 15 -8.05 -1.55 -14.82
N GLU A 16 -8.22 -2.87 -14.88
CA GLU A 16 -7.08 -3.79 -14.90
C GLU A 16 -6.18 -3.54 -16.11
N ARG A 17 -6.78 -3.39 -17.30
CA ARG A 17 -6.04 -3.11 -18.54
C ARG A 17 -5.18 -1.84 -18.45
N CYS A 18 -5.69 -0.79 -17.81
CA CYS A 18 -5.00 0.50 -17.70
C CYS A 18 -3.93 0.54 -16.60
N TYR A 19 -4.20 -0.10 -15.45
CA TYR A 19 -3.39 0.04 -14.24
C TYR A 19 -2.45 -1.14 -13.98
N TYR A 20 -2.74 -2.35 -14.44
CA TYR A 20 -1.87 -3.50 -14.17
C TYR A 20 -0.65 -3.51 -15.10
N VAL A 21 0.52 -3.79 -14.52
CA VAL A 21 1.76 -4.06 -15.26
C VAL A 21 2.09 -5.55 -15.13
N PRO A 22 2.01 -6.34 -16.23
CA PRO A 22 2.14 -7.78 -16.15
C PRO A 22 3.55 -8.24 -15.80
N LEU A 23 3.64 -9.45 -15.23
CA LEU A 23 4.89 -10.09 -14.81
C LEU A 23 5.85 -10.36 -15.98
N ASP A 24 5.34 -10.86 -17.11
CA ASP A 24 6.11 -11.09 -18.33
C ASP A 24 5.85 -9.95 -19.33
N ALA A 25 6.92 -9.38 -19.88
CA ALA A 25 6.84 -8.32 -20.90
C ALA A 25 6.12 -8.77 -22.18
N LYS A 26 6.03 -10.08 -22.44
CA LYS A 26 5.26 -10.62 -23.56
C LYS A 26 3.77 -10.31 -23.45
N ASP A 27 3.26 -10.14 -22.24
CA ASP A 27 1.86 -9.81 -22.00
C ASP A 27 1.58 -8.30 -22.07
N ASP A 28 2.60 -7.45 -22.25
CA ASP A 28 2.42 -5.99 -22.30
C ASP A 28 1.38 -5.57 -23.35
N SER A 29 1.30 -6.28 -24.48
CA SER A 29 0.31 -6.00 -25.54
C SER A 29 -1.16 -6.15 -25.11
N LYS A 30 -1.43 -6.82 -23.99
CA LYS A 30 -2.77 -6.98 -23.40
C LYS A 30 -3.14 -5.83 -22.47
N TYR A 31 -2.16 -5.02 -22.07
CA TYR A 31 -2.29 -3.93 -21.11
C TYR A 31 -1.84 -2.61 -21.74
N ASP A 32 -2.16 -1.48 -21.11
CA ASP A 32 -1.68 -0.17 -21.57
C ASP A 32 -0.33 0.12 -20.92
N VAL A 33 0.76 -0.50 -21.41
CA VAL A 33 2.09 -0.47 -20.78
C VAL A 33 3.16 0.00 -21.77
N ASN A 34 3.98 0.95 -21.32
CA ASN A 34 5.16 1.45 -22.01
C ASN A 34 6.41 0.76 -21.44
N THR A 35 6.78 -0.40 -22.02
CA THR A 35 7.86 -1.29 -21.54
C THR A 35 9.18 -0.58 -21.20
N PRO A 36 9.73 0.34 -22.03
CA PRO A 36 11.00 1.04 -21.75
C PRO A 36 11.10 1.78 -20.42
N ILE A 37 9.98 2.20 -19.82
CA ILE A 37 9.98 3.04 -18.61
C ILE A 37 9.44 2.30 -17.36
N VAL A 38 9.20 0.98 -17.49
CA VAL A 38 8.78 0.14 -16.37
C VAL A 38 9.95 -0.13 -15.42
N ASN A 39 9.83 0.27 -14.16
CA ASN A 39 10.81 -0.05 -13.11
C ASN A 39 10.59 -1.46 -12.53
N ARG A 40 9.35 -1.76 -12.10
CA ARG A 40 8.95 -3.08 -11.59
C ARG A 40 7.73 -3.64 -12.30
N ARG A 41 7.65 -4.97 -12.35
CA ARG A 41 6.55 -5.73 -12.93
C ARG A 41 5.73 -6.45 -11.87
N GLY A 42 4.50 -6.84 -12.22
CA GLY A 42 3.56 -7.41 -11.27
C GLY A 42 3.02 -6.39 -10.26
N ILE A 43 2.91 -5.13 -10.69
CA ILE A 43 2.41 -4.02 -9.88
C ILE A 43 1.10 -3.48 -10.46
N TYR A 44 0.40 -2.70 -9.66
CA TYR A 44 -0.60 -1.75 -10.15
C TYR A 44 0.06 -0.36 -10.13
N LYS A 45 0.03 0.32 -11.28
CA LYS A 45 0.51 1.68 -11.45
C LYS A 45 -0.09 2.61 -10.41
N ASP A 46 0.70 3.58 -9.97
CA ASP A 46 0.18 4.61 -9.07
C ASP A 46 -0.72 5.60 -9.82
N LEU A 47 -0.35 5.91 -11.06
CA LEU A 47 -1.04 6.88 -11.92
C LEU A 47 -1.30 6.29 -13.31
N TYR A 48 -2.18 6.94 -14.06
CA TYR A 48 -2.45 6.59 -15.46
C TYR A 48 -2.52 7.85 -16.30
N LYS A 49 -1.56 8.02 -17.21
CA LYS A 49 -1.38 9.18 -18.08
C LYS A 49 -1.12 10.48 -17.31
N SER A 50 -0.21 10.43 -16.33
CA SER A 50 0.27 11.62 -15.63
C SER A 50 1.16 12.51 -16.52
N GLY A 51 1.55 13.69 -15.99
CA GLY A 51 2.39 14.64 -16.73
C GLY A 51 3.82 14.16 -17.01
N LYS A 52 4.35 13.26 -16.17
CA LYS A 52 5.65 12.62 -16.38
C LYS A 52 5.45 11.11 -16.34
N GLU A 53 5.50 10.48 -17.50
CA GLU A 53 5.02 9.11 -17.66
C GLU A 53 5.67 8.08 -16.72
N TYR A 54 6.94 8.26 -16.33
CA TYR A 54 7.59 7.33 -15.38
C TYR A 54 6.91 7.33 -13.99
N GLU A 55 6.23 8.42 -13.60
CA GLU A 55 5.50 8.51 -12.32
C GLU A 55 4.29 7.56 -12.30
N ASP A 56 3.75 7.19 -13.47
CA ASP A 56 2.71 6.15 -13.58
C ASP A 56 3.23 4.79 -13.10
N TYR A 57 4.48 4.46 -13.42
CA TYR A 57 5.07 3.12 -13.20
C TYR A 57 5.77 3.00 -11.84
N GLN A 58 5.60 3.97 -10.94
CA GLN A 58 6.17 3.90 -9.60
C GLN A 58 5.40 2.93 -8.71
N LEU A 59 6.12 2.02 -8.06
CA LEU A 59 5.54 1.21 -6.99
C LEU A 59 5.39 2.09 -5.74
N ARG A 60 4.14 2.41 -5.41
CA ARG A 60 3.75 3.21 -4.24
C ARG A 60 2.69 2.48 -3.41
N SER A 61 2.49 2.92 -2.17
CA SER A 61 1.58 2.30 -1.21
C SER A 61 0.10 2.68 -1.38
N ASN A 62 -0.30 3.25 -2.53
CA ASN A 62 -1.64 3.78 -2.74
C ASN A 62 -2.65 2.76 -3.28
N PHE A 63 -2.22 1.87 -4.18
CA PHE A 63 -3.12 0.87 -4.80
C PHE A 63 -3.90 -0.02 -3.80
N PRO A 64 -3.39 -0.33 -2.58
CA PRO A 64 -4.18 -1.06 -1.58
C PRO A 64 -5.46 -0.36 -1.15
N ILE A 65 -5.55 0.97 -1.31
CA ILE A 65 -6.78 1.73 -1.06
C ILE A 65 -7.88 1.25 -2.02
N ALA A 66 -7.58 1.27 -3.33
CA ALA A 66 -8.49 0.79 -4.37
C ALA A 66 -8.86 -0.69 -4.16
N MET A 67 -7.89 -1.54 -3.82
CA MET A 67 -8.12 -2.95 -3.49
C MET A 67 -9.04 -3.15 -2.27
N THR A 68 -9.02 -2.22 -1.33
CA THR A 68 -9.89 -2.28 -0.15
C THR A 68 -11.32 -1.88 -0.50
N VAL A 69 -11.51 -0.79 -1.26
CA VAL A 69 -12.83 -0.21 -1.51
C VAL A 69 -13.58 -0.81 -2.72
N ALA A 70 -12.85 -1.28 -3.73
CA ALA A 70 -13.40 -1.82 -4.98
C ALA A 70 -12.63 -3.11 -5.40
N PRO A 71 -12.66 -4.17 -4.57
CA PRO A 71 -11.86 -5.38 -4.77
C PRO A 71 -12.25 -6.19 -6.02
N ASP A 72 -13.38 -5.89 -6.66
CA ASP A 72 -13.89 -6.56 -7.84
C ASP A 72 -13.38 -5.95 -9.16
N LEU A 73 -12.60 -4.88 -9.08
CA LEU A 73 -11.84 -4.32 -10.22
C LEU A 73 -10.54 -5.10 -10.52
N PHE A 74 -10.17 -6.04 -9.65
CA PHE A 74 -8.87 -6.68 -9.65
C PHE A 74 -9.00 -8.18 -9.93
N ASP A 75 -8.13 -8.70 -10.79
CA ASP A 75 -7.81 -10.13 -10.77
C ASP A 75 -7.15 -10.52 -9.43
N ASP A 76 -7.65 -11.59 -8.82
CA ASP A 76 -7.25 -12.02 -7.48
C ASP A 76 -5.76 -12.43 -7.41
N ALA A 77 -5.22 -13.04 -8.47
CA ALA A 77 -3.82 -13.48 -8.50
C ALA A 77 -2.88 -12.29 -8.74
N HIS A 78 -3.24 -11.39 -9.65
CA HIS A 78 -2.52 -10.13 -9.87
C HIS A 78 -2.48 -9.28 -8.60
N ALA A 79 -3.61 -9.13 -7.91
CA ALA A 79 -3.70 -8.38 -6.66
C ALA A 79 -2.81 -8.96 -5.56
N LEU A 80 -2.88 -10.28 -5.32
CA LEU A 80 -2.05 -10.93 -4.32
C LEU A 80 -0.55 -10.79 -4.60
N ASN A 81 -0.13 -10.96 -5.86
CA ASN A 81 1.27 -10.79 -6.23
C ASN A 81 1.75 -9.35 -5.97
N ALA A 82 0.96 -8.35 -6.36
CA ALA A 82 1.28 -6.95 -6.11
C ALA A 82 1.35 -6.64 -4.60
N LEU A 83 0.43 -7.18 -3.80
CA LEU A 83 0.44 -7.03 -2.34
C LEU A 83 1.66 -7.70 -1.69
N PHE A 84 2.07 -8.89 -2.14
CA PHE A 84 3.30 -9.53 -1.67
C PHE A 84 4.55 -8.74 -2.05
N LEU A 85 4.55 -8.10 -3.23
CA LEU A 85 5.64 -7.22 -3.62
C LEU A 85 5.69 -5.97 -2.74
N ALA A 86 4.54 -5.33 -2.46
CA ALA A 86 4.46 -4.21 -1.54
C ALA A 86 4.89 -4.59 -0.11
N ASP A 87 4.50 -5.78 0.36
CA ASP A 87 4.92 -6.34 1.66
C ASP A 87 6.43 -6.51 1.78
N LYS A 88 7.08 -6.85 0.67
CA LYS A 88 8.52 -7.07 0.59
C LYS A 88 9.32 -5.79 0.39
N VAL A 89 8.79 -4.85 -0.39
CA VAL A 89 9.54 -3.69 -0.91
C VAL A 89 9.19 -2.39 -0.18
N LEU A 90 7.92 -2.20 0.18
CA LEU A 90 7.44 -0.94 0.74
C LEU A 90 7.18 -1.00 2.25
N ARG A 91 6.89 -2.17 2.83
CA ARG A 91 6.50 -2.25 4.23
C ARG A 91 7.71 -2.08 5.17
N GLY A 92 7.71 -0.98 5.92
CA GLY A 92 8.58 -0.75 7.07
C GLY A 92 8.08 -1.43 8.34
N PRO A 93 8.67 -1.12 9.51
CA PRO A 93 8.25 -1.71 10.79
C PRO A 93 6.84 -1.31 11.23
N THR A 94 6.44 -0.06 10.95
CA THR A 94 5.13 0.50 11.32
C THR A 94 4.43 1.15 10.13
N GLY A 95 5.18 1.86 9.28
CA GLY A 95 4.68 2.53 8.09
C GLY A 95 4.95 1.79 6.78
N MET A 96 4.35 2.30 5.71
CA MET A 96 4.64 1.94 4.33
C MET A 96 5.47 3.05 3.69
N ALA A 97 6.61 2.71 3.11
CA ALA A 97 7.39 3.61 2.29
C ALA A 97 6.52 4.15 1.14
N THR A 98 6.52 5.48 1.01
CA THR A 98 5.71 6.18 0.01
C THR A 98 6.19 6.01 -1.42
N LEU A 99 7.42 5.53 -1.61
CA LEU A 99 8.03 5.23 -2.89
C LEU A 99 8.99 4.05 -2.75
N ASP A 100 9.07 3.24 -3.79
CA ASP A 100 10.03 2.14 -3.93
C ASP A 100 11.48 2.57 -3.69
N PRO A 101 12.22 1.89 -2.79
CA PRO A 101 13.64 2.17 -2.54
C PRO A 101 14.57 2.04 -3.76
N ALA A 102 14.14 1.35 -4.82
CA ALA A 102 14.90 1.25 -6.06
C ALA A 102 14.67 2.43 -7.03
N ASP A 103 13.71 3.31 -6.75
CA ASP A 103 13.46 4.50 -7.57
C ASP A 103 14.55 5.57 -7.36
N LEU A 104 14.97 6.23 -8.43
CA LEU A 104 15.98 7.28 -8.39
C LEU A 104 15.58 8.48 -7.53
N ASN A 105 14.28 8.70 -7.32
CA ASN A 105 13.72 9.78 -6.51
C ASN A 105 13.54 9.40 -5.04
N TYR A 106 13.90 8.18 -4.62
CA TYR A 106 13.72 7.73 -3.24
C TYR A 106 14.65 8.48 -2.26
N ARG A 107 14.07 9.26 -1.35
CA ARG A 107 14.73 10.08 -0.31
C ARG A 107 13.96 9.92 1.01
N PRO A 108 14.28 8.93 1.86
CA PRO A 108 13.40 8.51 2.95
C PRO A 108 13.58 9.25 4.28
N TYR A 109 14.37 10.32 4.31
CA TYR A 109 14.62 11.13 5.50
C TYR A 109 14.01 12.51 5.33
N TYR A 110 12.80 12.69 5.82
CA TYR A 110 12.09 13.97 5.79
C TYR A 110 12.63 14.91 6.88
N ILE A 111 13.18 16.05 6.47
CA ILE A 111 13.64 17.12 7.35
C ILE A 111 13.01 18.41 6.85
N ASN A 112 11.98 18.89 7.52
CA ASN A 112 11.19 20.03 7.03
C ASN A 112 11.98 21.35 7.06
N SER A 113 12.88 21.46 8.03
CA SER A 113 13.72 22.64 8.23
C SER A 113 14.93 22.71 7.30
N GLU A 114 15.19 21.67 6.49
CA GLU A 114 16.35 21.62 5.61
C GLU A 114 16.40 22.83 4.66
N ASP A 115 17.51 23.57 4.67
CA ASP A 115 17.74 24.74 3.82
C ASP A 115 18.97 24.55 2.95
N SER A 116 18.88 23.57 2.04
CA SER A 116 19.95 23.17 1.13
C SER A 116 19.64 23.55 -0.32
N GLU A 117 20.62 23.38 -1.20
CA GLU A 117 20.43 23.48 -2.65
C GLU A 117 19.93 22.15 -3.27
N ASP A 118 19.74 21.09 -2.48
CA ASP A 118 19.23 19.81 -3.00
C ASP A 118 17.74 19.95 -3.33
N PHE A 119 17.45 19.99 -4.63
CA PHE A 119 16.10 20.06 -5.18
C PHE A 119 15.16 18.97 -4.63
N SER A 120 15.68 17.83 -4.21
CA SER A 120 14.90 16.64 -3.84
C SER A 120 14.45 16.65 -2.38
N THR A 121 15.19 17.32 -1.49
CA THR A 121 15.01 17.25 -0.03
C THR A 121 14.79 18.61 0.61
N SER A 122 15.36 19.68 0.04
CA SER A 122 15.27 21.04 0.60
C SER A 122 13.83 21.44 0.88
N LYS A 123 13.61 22.03 2.06
CA LYS A 123 12.30 22.41 2.60
C LYS A 123 11.29 21.26 2.63
N GLY A 124 11.77 20.04 2.90
CA GLY A 124 10.92 18.88 3.12
C GLY A 124 10.25 18.33 1.86
N ARG A 125 10.75 18.63 0.66
CA ARG A 125 10.11 18.21 -0.59
C ARG A 125 9.92 16.69 -0.73
N ASN A 126 10.75 15.92 -0.04
CA ASN A 126 10.70 14.46 -0.05
C ASN A 126 9.64 13.84 0.88
N TYR A 127 8.73 14.64 1.46
CA TYR A 127 7.66 14.19 2.38
C TYR A 127 6.87 12.95 1.90
N HIS A 128 6.72 12.79 0.58
CA HIS A 128 6.06 11.65 -0.07
C HIS A 128 6.95 10.89 -1.07
N GLN A 129 8.27 10.88 -0.85
CA GLN A 129 9.25 10.24 -1.73
C GLN A 129 10.13 9.22 -1.01
N GLY A 130 9.57 8.48 -0.07
CA GLY A 130 10.29 7.44 0.67
C GLY A 130 10.00 7.36 2.17
N PRO A 131 9.66 8.45 2.89
CA PRO A 131 9.23 8.34 4.28
C PRO A 131 8.09 7.34 4.42
N GLU A 132 8.05 6.68 5.57
CA GLU A 132 7.16 5.57 5.87
C GLU A 132 5.91 6.09 6.57
N TRP A 133 4.79 6.11 5.86
CA TRP A 133 3.53 6.62 6.40
C TRP A 133 2.74 5.51 7.06
N LEU A 134 2.09 5.79 8.20
CA LEU A 134 1.43 4.73 8.97
C LEU A 134 -0.01 4.43 8.52
N TRP A 135 -0.77 5.44 8.06
CA TRP A 135 -2.15 5.19 7.60
C TRP A 135 -2.24 4.24 6.39
N PRO A 136 -1.31 4.24 5.39
CA PRO A 136 -1.34 3.26 4.30
C PRO A 136 -1.09 1.83 4.78
N THR A 137 -0.42 1.62 5.93
CA THR A 137 -0.28 0.29 6.53
C THR A 137 -1.65 -0.34 6.80
N GLY A 138 -2.63 0.45 7.24
CA GLY A 138 -3.99 -0.04 7.45
C GLY A 138 -4.64 -0.54 6.15
N PHE A 139 -4.63 0.27 5.10
CA PHE A 139 -5.16 -0.15 3.79
C PHE A 139 -4.41 -1.34 3.20
N PHE A 140 -3.09 -1.36 3.31
CA PHE A 140 -2.26 -2.48 2.88
C PHE A 140 -2.67 -3.79 3.58
N LEU A 141 -2.80 -3.78 4.91
CA LEU A 141 -3.16 -4.98 5.67
C LEU A 141 -4.61 -5.40 5.41
N ARG A 142 -5.53 -4.45 5.23
CA ARG A 142 -6.94 -4.72 4.87
C ARG A 142 -7.03 -5.42 3.52
N ALA A 143 -6.36 -4.89 2.50
CA ALA A 143 -6.30 -5.49 1.18
C ALA A 143 -5.63 -6.88 1.23
N LEU A 144 -4.49 -7.01 1.93
CA LEU A 144 -3.79 -8.28 2.09
C LEU A 144 -4.69 -9.35 2.74
N LEU A 145 -5.37 -9.02 3.85
CA LEU A 145 -6.29 -9.95 4.50
C LEU A 145 -7.43 -10.37 3.56
N LYS A 146 -8.07 -9.40 2.90
CA LYS A 146 -9.20 -9.64 2.00
C LYS A 146 -8.83 -10.60 0.87
N PHE A 147 -7.75 -10.31 0.14
CA PHE A 147 -7.34 -11.14 -0.98
C PHE A 147 -6.73 -12.49 -0.54
N ASP A 148 -6.01 -12.54 0.59
CA ASP A 148 -5.46 -13.81 1.09
C ASP A 148 -6.57 -14.77 1.55
N LEU A 149 -7.63 -14.25 2.16
CA LEU A 149 -8.80 -15.05 2.54
C LEU A 149 -9.58 -15.59 1.34
N LYS A 150 -9.68 -14.86 0.22
CA LYS A 150 -10.36 -15.34 -1.01
C LYS A 150 -9.77 -16.67 -1.51
N ARG A 151 -8.44 -16.83 -1.47
CA ARG A 151 -7.76 -18.05 -1.93
C ARG A 151 -7.75 -19.19 -0.90
N ARG A 152 -7.88 -18.89 0.40
CA ARG A 152 -7.78 -19.88 1.49
C ARG A 152 -9.14 -20.54 1.77
N LYS A 153 -9.21 -21.87 1.62
CA LYS A 153 -10.47 -22.61 1.74
C LYS A 153 -10.67 -23.33 3.06
N THR A 154 -9.60 -23.74 3.75
CA THR A 154 -9.69 -24.48 5.02
C THR A 154 -9.64 -23.55 6.23
N PRO A 155 -10.21 -23.96 7.39
CA PRO A 155 -10.05 -23.28 8.66
C PRO A 155 -8.60 -22.96 9.01
N ALA A 156 -7.72 -23.96 8.96
CA ALA A 156 -6.30 -23.79 9.26
C ALA A 156 -5.62 -22.77 8.35
N ALA A 157 -5.93 -22.80 7.04
CA ALA A 157 -5.38 -21.81 6.12
C ALA A 157 -5.90 -20.41 6.44
N LYS A 158 -7.20 -20.23 6.72
CA LYS A 158 -7.74 -18.91 7.10
C LYS A 158 -7.11 -18.41 8.41
N THR A 159 -6.90 -19.27 9.41
CA THR A 159 -6.19 -18.93 10.64
C THR A 159 -4.78 -18.41 10.36
N GLU A 160 -4.05 -19.05 9.45
CA GLU A 160 -2.74 -18.58 9.04
C GLU A 160 -2.79 -17.16 8.41
N ALA A 161 -3.83 -16.81 7.63
CA ALA A 161 -3.98 -15.44 7.12
C ALA A 161 -4.02 -14.40 8.26
N PHE A 162 -4.83 -14.66 9.30
CA PHE A 162 -4.92 -13.78 10.47
C PHE A 162 -3.60 -13.71 11.24
N GLN A 163 -2.86 -14.83 11.35
CA GLN A 163 -1.54 -14.84 11.96
C GLN A 163 -0.54 -14.00 11.16
N GLN A 164 -0.59 -14.06 9.83
CA GLN A 164 0.26 -13.25 8.95
C GLN A 164 -0.01 -11.75 9.11
N ILE A 165 -1.28 -11.35 9.24
CA ILE A 165 -1.65 -9.95 9.56
C ILE A 165 -1.15 -9.56 10.95
N THR A 166 -1.38 -10.41 11.94
CA THR A 166 -0.97 -10.15 13.34
C THR A 166 0.54 -9.94 13.47
N ARG A 167 1.34 -10.72 12.73
CA ARG A 167 2.80 -10.55 12.70
C ARG A 167 3.21 -9.20 12.13
N ARG A 168 2.54 -8.72 11.09
CA ARG A 168 2.82 -7.43 10.45
C ARG A 168 2.38 -6.22 11.28
N LEU A 169 1.53 -6.43 12.28
CA LEU A 169 1.12 -5.40 13.26
C LEU A 169 2.07 -5.28 14.46
N ALA A 170 3.09 -6.13 14.59
CA ALA A 170 3.93 -6.18 15.78
C ALA A 170 4.54 -4.82 16.13
N GLY A 171 5.14 -4.13 15.14
CA GLY A 171 5.73 -2.80 15.35
C GLY A 171 4.70 -1.76 15.78
N CYS A 172 3.50 -1.74 15.18
CA CYS A 172 2.46 -0.80 15.58
C CYS A 172 1.97 -1.03 17.01
N LYS A 173 1.85 -2.31 17.43
CA LYS A 173 1.45 -2.65 18.81
C LYS A 173 2.50 -2.20 19.82
N GLU A 174 3.78 -2.39 19.51
CA GLU A 174 4.88 -1.93 20.35
C GLU A 174 4.93 -0.39 20.42
N ALA A 175 4.75 0.29 19.29
CA ALA A 175 4.76 1.75 19.22
C ALA A 175 3.68 2.40 20.08
N ILE A 176 2.46 1.86 20.10
CA ILE A 176 1.37 2.39 20.95
C ILE A 176 1.70 2.27 22.44
N VAL A 177 2.36 1.19 22.86
CA VAL A 177 2.71 0.94 24.26
C VAL A 177 3.91 1.78 24.71
N SER A 178 4.89 1.96 23.82
CA SER A 178 6.16 2.65 24.14
C SER A 178 6.11 4.17 23.92
N SER A 179 5.15 4.67 23.14
CA SER A 179 4.97 6.11 22.90
C SER A 179 4.37 6.82 24.12
N ASP A 180 4.98 7.95 24.51
CA ASP A 180 4.45 8.84 25.56
C ASP A 180 3.02 9.34 25.26
N TRP A 181 2.63 9.32 23.98
CA TRP A 181 1.36 9.84 23.49
C TRP A 181 0.26 8.76 23.41
N ALA A 182 0.59 7.50 23.74
CA ALA A 182 -0.29 6.34 23.58
C ALA A 182 -0.93 6.26 22.18
N GLY A 183 -0.15 6.63 21.15
CA GLY A 183 -0.63 6.80 19.79
C GLY A 183 0.39 6.41 18.74
N LEU A 184 -0.07 6.38 17.49
CA LEU A 184 0.78 6.11 16.32
C LEU A 184 1.11 7.41 15.61
N THR A 185 2.40 7.58 15.31
CA THR A 185 2.94 8.73 14.57
C THR A 185 2.32 8.86 13.18
N GLU A 186 2.43 10.04 12.59
CA GLU A 186 2.06 10.29 11.20
C GLU A 186 2.92 9.48 10.22
N LEU A 187 4.23 9.62 10.38
CA LEU A 187 5.24 8.95 9.59
C LEU A 187 6.49 8.62 10.41
N THR A 188 7.29 7.71 9.89
CA THR A 188 8.66 7.44 10.29
C THR A 188 9.59 7.74 9.12
N GLN A 189 10.88 7.90 9.41
CA GLN A 189 11.91 7.84 8.38
C GLN A 189 12.07 6.40 7.90
N LYS A 190 13.12 6.15 7.12
CA LYS A 190 13.52 4.81 6.69
C LYS A 190 13.60 3.80 7.84
N ASP A 191 13.08 2.60 7.61
CA ASP A 191 13.17 1.43 8.48
C ASP A 191 12.67 1.72 9.91
N GLY A 192 11.60 2.53 10.03
CA GLY A 192 11.02 2.90 11.32
C GLY A 192 11.83 3.90 12.14
N ALA A 193 12.89 4.49 11.58
CA ALA A 193 13.69 5.48 12.30
C ALA A 193 12.85 6.72 12.66
N TYR A 194 13.14 7.32 13.81
CA TYR A 194 12.39 8.45 14.35
C TYR A 194 12.42 9.66 13.41
N CYS A 195 11.26 10.25 13.14
CA CYS A 195 11.13 11.51 12.41
C CYS A 195 10.74 12.63 13.38
N PRO A 196 11.62 13.63 13.62
CA PRO A 196 11.34 14.71 14.57
C PRO A 196 10.24 15.67 14.09
N ASP A 197 10.05 15.79 12.78
CA ASP A 197 9.03 16.66 12.18
C ASP A 197 7.65 15.99 12.07
N SER A 198 7.54 14.70 12.42
CA SER A 198 6.29 13.95 12.37
C SER A 198 5.39 14.28 13.56
N SER A 199 4.08 14.42 13.32
CA SER A 199 3.12 14.43 14.43
C SER A 199 3.21 13.11 15.20
N PRO A 200 3.43 13.13 16.53
CA PRO A 200 3.71 11.92 17.31
C PRO A 200 2.46 11.05 17.54
N THR A 201 1.27 11.60 17.32
CA THR A 201 0.01 10.86 17.27
C THR A 201 -0.87 11.41 16.15
N GLN A 202 -1.44 10.52 15.33
CA GLN A 202 -2.29 10.90 14.22
C GLN A 202 -3.56 10.04 14.13
N ALA A 203 -4.67 10.73 13.87
CA ALA A 203 -5.99 10.11 13.82
C ALA A 203 -6.09 9.06 12.71
N TRP A 204 -5.56 9.35 11.52
CA TRP A 204 -5.61 8.43 10.38
C TRP A 204 -4.75 7.17 10.61
N SER A 205 -3.68 7.25 11.40
CA SER A 205 -2.71 6.17 11.57
C SER A 205 -3.34 5.08 12.42
N ALA A 206 -3.99 5.49 13.51
CA ALA A 206 -4.77 4.59 14.35
C ALA A 206 -6.09 4.17 13.68
N GLY A 207 -6.82 5.11 13.08
CA GLY A 207 -8.12 4.85 12.45
C GLY A 207 -8.07 3.76 11.38
N CYS A 208 -7.07 3.79 10.50
CA CYS A 208 -6.93 2.78 9.46
C CYS A 208 -6.59 1.37 10.01
N LEU A 209 -5.98 1.27 11.20
CA LEU A 209 -5.78 -0.02 11.86
C LEU A 209 -7.06 -0.49 12.58
N ILE A 210 -7.85 0.43 13.15
CA ILE A 210 -9.16 0.10 13.72
C ILE A 210 -10.07 -0.47 12.63
N ASP A 211 -10.06 0.12 11.43
CA ASP A 211 -10.77 -0.42 10.27
C ASP A 211 -10.37 -1.86 9.93
N LEU A 212 -9.07 -2.19 10.03
CA LEU A 212 -8.59 -3.56 9.84
C LEU A 212 -9.18 -4.51 10.88
N TYR A 213 -9.20 -4.11 12.16
CA TYR A 213 -9.83 -4.93 13.22
C TYR A 213 -11.32 -5.09 13.00
N HIS A 214 -12.00 -4.02 12.59
CA HIS A 214 -13.42 -4.05 12.26
C HIS A 214 -13.68 -5.04 11.12
N ASP A 215 -12.96 -4.93 10.00
CA ASP A 215 -13.05 -5.88 8.87
C ASP A 215 -12.77 -7.31 9.32
N ALA A 216 -11.71 -7.52 10.11
CA ALA A 216 -11.33 -8.84 10.64
C ALA A 216 -12.44 -9.48 11.48
N ALA A 217 -13.14 -8.68 12.30
CA ALA A 217 -14.23 -9.14 13.15
C ALA A 217 -15.50 -9.53 12.37
N GLN A 218 -15.69 -9.01 11.14
CA GLN A 218 -16.82 -9.39 10.29
C GLN A 218 -16.65 -10.77 9.65
N TYR A 219 -15.44 -11.33 9.59
CA TYR A 219 -15.24 -12.68 9.09
C TYR A 219 -15.73 -13.70 10.12
N ASP A 220 -16.45 -14.72 9.66
CA ASP A 220 -16.96 -15.81 10.51
C ASP A 220 -15.80 -16.63 11.11
N VAL A 221 -15.30 -16.19 12.25
CA VAL A 221 -14.25 -16.84 13.03
C VAL A 221 -14.72 -18.13 13.69
N SER A 222 -16.02 -18.41 13.74
CA SER A 222 -16.57 -19.67 14.29
C SER A 222 -16.16 -20.90 13.46
N GLN A 223 -15.72 -20.68 12.22
CA GLN A 223 -15.18 -21.73 11.36
C GLN A 223 -13.69 -21.98 11.58
N LEU A 224 -12.97 -21.20 12.39
CA LEU A 224 -11.53 -21.34 12.60
C LEU A 224 -11.16 -22.34 13.71
N SER A 225 -12.15 -22.80 14.48
CA SER A 225 -11.98 -23.61 15.70
C SER A 225 -12.51 -25.04 15.58
N LYS A 226 -12.73 -25.55 14.36
CA LYS A 226 -13.04 -26.97 14.11
C LYS A 226 -11.82 -27.75 13.65
#